data_AF-A0A537M4Q5-F1
#
_entry.id   AF-A0A537M4Q5-F1
#
_cell.length_a   1.000
_cell.length_b   1.000
_cell.length_c   1.000
_cell.angle_alpha   90.00
_cell.angle_beta   90.00
_cell.angle_gamma   90.00
#
_symmetry.space_group_name_H-M   'P 1'
#
loop_
_entity.id
_entity.type
_entity.pdbx_description
1 polymer ?
#
loop_
_entity_poly.entity_id
_entity_poly.type
_entity_poly.pdbx_seq_one_letter_code
_entity_poly.pdbx_strand_id
1 'polypeptide(L)'
;MASRANRHVLLKCTLLCVSAWLCSGTTTAVAAEGQSTSRLGSPSFPVASDARLGGDDKKTRFILDLDTTIRFRAFTLADPYRVVVDVPQLNFQLRPGVGTSGRGLVKAFRYGLVMPGGSRIVFDLTGPAKISNSSVLEAANGQPARLVLELEEV
;
A
#
# COMPACT_ATOMS: atom_id res chain seq x y z
N MET A 1 33.36 -26.26 26.31
CA MET A 1 34.41 -25.41 25.71
C MET A 1 33.73 -24.38 24.82
N ALA A 2 33.90 -23.07 24.87
CA ALA A 2 34.44 -22.13 25.83
C ALA A 2 33.80 -20.78 25.44
N SER A 3 33.30 -20.05 26.43
CA SER A 3 32.73 -18.70 26.33
C SER A 3 33.77 -17.69 25.87
N ARG A 4 33.37 -16.67 25.09
CA ARG A 4 34.13 -15.43 24.96
C ARG A 4 33.21 -14.21 24.84
N ALA A 5 32.81 -13.73 26.01
CA ALA A 5 32.43 -12.34 26.23
C ALA A 5 33.64 -11.43 25.96
N ASN A 6 33.43 -10.22 25.42
CA ASN A 6 34.38 -9.14 25.61
C ASN A 6 33.67 -7.81 25.86
N ARG A 7 33.60 -7.51 27.15
CA ARG A 7 33.09 -6.33 27.81
C ARG A 7 34.26 -5.36 27.96
N HIS A 8 34.25 -4.23 27.27
CA HIS A 8 35.14 -3.09 27.49
C HIS A 8 34.33 -2.06 28.29
N VAL A 9 34.36 -1.98 29.63
CA VAL A 9 35.40 -1.44 30.53
C VAL A 9 35.84 -0.01 30.21
N LEU A 10 35.11 0.93 30.83
CA LEU A 10 35.58 2.06 31.66
C LEU A 10 36.69 2.99 31.15
N LEU A 11 36.31 4.27 30.98
CA LEU A 11 37.17 5.45 31.20
C LEU A 11 36.26 6.64 31.57
N LYS A 12 35.92 6.88 32.84
CA LYS A 12 36.60 7.68 33.90
C LYS A 12 36.63 9.21 33.70
N CYS A 13 36.12 9.88 34.75
CA CYS A 13 36.54 11.15 35.38
C CYS A 13 36.38 12.46 34.58
N THR A 14 35.39 13.32 34.90
CA THR A 14 35.32 14.34 35.97
C THR A 14 36.36 15.48 35.85
N LEU A 15 35.88 16.71 35.61
CA LEU A 15 36.15 17.97 36.36
C LEU A 15 35.51 19.13 35.57
N LEU A 16 34.46 19.78 36.09
CA LEU A 16 34.48 21.08 36.78
C LEU A 16 35.13 22.23 35.99
N CYS A 17 34.29 23.17 35.54
CA CYS A 17 34.63 24.59 35.50
C CYS A 17 33.38 25.42 35.79
N VAL A 18 33.40 26.07 36.96
CA VAL A 18 32.45 27.08 37.42
C VAL A 18 32.87 28.40 36.80
N SER A 19 31.95 29.10 36.13
CA SER A 19 32.04 30.54 35.93
C SER A 19 30.64 31.14 35.94
N ALA A 20 30.31 31.76 37.07
CA ALA A 20 29.16 32.62 37.24
C ALA A 20 29.37 33.89 36.40
N TRP A 21 28.51 34.11 35.42
CA TRP A 21 28.34 35.40 34.75
C TRP A 21 26.91 35.88 35.00
N LEU A 22 26.81 36.90 35.86
CA LEU A 22 25.66 37.79 35.92
C LEU A 22 25.64 38.62 34.65
N CYS A 23 24.66 38.39 33.79
CA CYS A 23 24.19 39.35 32.81
C CYS A 23 22.66 39.45 32.94
N SER A 24 22.22 40.55 33.52
CA SER A 24 20.85 41.04 33.44
C SER A 24 20.45 41.18 31.97
N GLY A 25 19.37 40.51 31.57
CA GLY A 25 18.83 40.56 30.22
C GLY A 25 17.35 40.22 30.22
N THR A 26 16.55 41.22 29.91
CA THR A 26 15.09 41.23 29.75
C THR A 26 14.57 40.29 28.65
N THR A 27 13.32 39.85 28.84
CA THR A 27 12.38 39.31 27.84
C THR A 27 12.63 37.88 27.33
N THR A 28 11.76 36.97 27.76
CA THR A 28 11.45 35.74 27.02
C THR A 28 9.95 35.58 26.92
N ALA A 29 9.41 35.87 25.74
CA ALA A 29 8.07 35.45 25.35
C ALA A 29 8.03 33.92 25.38
N VAL A 30 7.08 33.36 26.12
CA VAL A 30 6.76 31.93 26.07
C VAL A 30 6.04 31.68 24.75
N ALA A 31 6.81 31.45 23.69
CA ALA A 31 6.32 30.70 22.56
C ALA A 31 6.27 29.24 23.01
N ALA A 32 5.07 28.75 23.32
CA ALA A 32 4.82 27.33 23.43
C ALA A 32 5.04 26.72 22.03
N GLU A 33 6.27 26.33 21.75
CA GLU A 33 6.55 25.41 20.65
C GLU A 33 5.82 24.10 20.97
N GLY A 34 4.64 23.95 20.39
CA GLY A 34 4.01 22.65 20.24
C GLY A 34 4.95 21.79 19.42
N GLN A 35 5.86 21.10 20.10
CA GLN A 35 6.65 20.01 19.55
C GLN A 35 5.65 18.92 19.12
N SER A 36 5.17 19.05 17.89
CA SER A 36 4.52 17.97 17.18
C SER A 36 5.61 16.94 16.90
N THR A 37 5.85 16.07 17.87
CA THR A 37 6.61 14.84 17.66
C THR A 37 5.84 14.04 16.62
N SER A 38 6.22 14.21 15.35
CA SER A 38 5.81 13.30 14.29
C SER A 38 6.26 11.92 14.71
N ARG A 39 5.32 11.12 15.23
CA ARG A 39 5.55 9.69 15.43
C ARG A 39 5.90 9.17 14.05
N LEU A 40 7.14 8.71 13.87
CA LEU A 40 7.56 7.91 12.74
C LEU A 40 6.78 6.60 12.79
N GLY A 41 5.51 6.66 12.38
CA GLY A 41 4.68 5.49 12.18
C GLY A 41 5.29 4.68 11.04
N SER A 42 5.30 3.36 11.19
CA SER A 42 5.58 2.48 10.05
C SER A 42 4.67 2.88 8.89
N PRO A 43 5.19 2.93 7.64
CA PRO A 43 4.35 3.26 6.49
C PRO A 43 3.16 2.31 6.45
N SER A 44 1.96 2.86 6.61
CA SER A 44 0.72 2.11 6.48
C SER A 44 0.37 2.06 5.00
N PHE A 45 0.37 0.85 4.44
CA PHE A 45 -0.06 0.62 3.06
C PHE A 45 -1.60 0.64 3.00
N PRO A 46 -2.19 1.15 1.91
CA PRO A 46 -3.63 1.03 1.67
C PRO A 46 -4.09 -0.43 1.78
N VAL A 47 -5.26 -0.64 2.36
CA VAL A 47 -5.85 -1.97 2.57
C VAL A 47 -6.80 -2.29 1.44
N ALA A 48 -6.62 -3.46 0.83
CA ALA A 48 -7.61 -4.07 -0.05
C ALA A 48 -8.41 -5.11 0.74
N SER A 49 -9.69 -4.84 0.97
CA SER A 49 -10.53 -5.60 1.91
C SER A 49 -11.46 -6.62 1.25
N ASP A 50 -11.88 -6.37 0.01
CA ASP A 50 -12.69 -7.31 -0.76
C ASP A 50 -12.39 -7.20 -2.26
N ALA A 51 -12.59 -8.30 -2.99
CA ALA A 51 -12.45 -8.32 -4.44
C ALA A 51 -13.51 -9.20 -5.09
N ARG A 52 -14.13 -8.72 -6.16
CA ARG A 52 -15.25 -9.41 -6.81
C ARG A 52 -15.22 -9.28 -8.33
N LEU A 53 -15.72 -10.34 -8.97
CA LEU A 53 -15.99 -10.40 -10.42
C LEU A 53 -17.50 -10.47 -10.67
N GLY A 54 -17.97 -9.65 -11.59
CA GLY A 54 -19.36 -9.65 -12.10
C GLY A 54 -19.41 -9.56 -13.62
N GLY A 55 -20.58 -9.78 -14.19
CA GLY A 55 -20.79 -9.79 -15.64
C GLY A 55 -20.71 -11.18 -16.27
N ASP A 56 -20.49 -11.22 -17.58
CA ASP A 56 -20.56 -12.39 -18.45
C ASP A 56 -19.36 -12.47 -19.41
N ASP A 57 -19.45 -13.38 -20.38
CA ASP A 57 -18.44 -13.64 -21.41
C ASP A 57 -18.24 -12.49 -22.40
N LYS A 58 -19.13 -11.50 -22.45
CA LYS A 58 -18.97 -10.31 -23.29
C LYS A 58 -18.40 -9.13 -22.52
N LYS A 59 -18.83 -8.96 -21.28
CA LYS A 59 -18.40 -7.87 -20.41
C LYS A 59 -18.21 -8.34 -18.98
N THR A 60 -16.98 -8.24 -18.49
CA THR A 60 -16.64 -8.61 -17.11
C THR A 60 -16.13 -7.40 -16.34
N ARG A 61 -16.64 -7.21 -15.12
CA ARG A 61 -16.20 -6.16 -14.21
C ARG A 61 -15.49 -6.77 -13.02
N PHE A 62 -14.29 -6.29 -12.75
CA PHE A 62 -13.58 -6.49 -11.50
C PHE A 62 -13.72 -5.26 -10.60
N ILE A 63 -13.96 -5.49 -9.31
CA ILE A 63 -13.96 -4.43 -8.29
C ILE A 63 -13.09 -4.87 -7.14
N LEU A 64 -12.20 -3.98 -6.69
CA LEU A 64 -11.41 -4.10 -5.48
C LEU A 64 -11.81 -2.99 -4.51
N ASP A 65 -12.29 -3.36 -3.33
CA ASP A 65 -12.63 -2.42 -2.27
C ASP A 65 -11.35 -2.02 -1.51
N LEU A 66 -11.18 -0.72 -1.32
CA LEU A 66 -10.00 -0.08 -0.76
C LEU A 66 -10.40 0.86 0.39
N ASP A 67 -9.55 0.97 1.40
CA ASP A 67 -9.72 1.95 2.48
C ASP A 67 -9.45 3.40 2.02
N THR A 68 -8.64 3.58 0.97
CA THR A 68 -8.33 4.89 0.39
C THR A 68 -8.10 4.80 -1.12
N THR A 69 -8.16 5.94 -1.80
CA THR A 69 -7.91 6.01 -3.25
C THR A 69 -6.42 5.82 -3.55
N ILE A 70 -6.13 5.21 -4.70
CA ILE A 70 -4.78 4.95 -5.16
C ILE A 70 -4.62 5.36 -6.63
N ARG A 71 -3.38 5.58 -7.06
CA ARG A 71 -3.05 5.61 -8.49
C ARG A 71 -2.66 4.22 -8.95
N PHE A 72 -3.02 3.86 -10.16
CA PHE A 72 -2.70 2.57 -10.74
C PHE A 72 -2.50 2.67 -12.25
N ARG A 73 -1.95 1.62 -12.84
CA ARG A 73 -1.85 1.46 -14.30
C ARG A 73 -2.43 0.09 -14.66
N ALA A 74 -3.24 0.05 -15.72
CA ALA A 74 -3.76 -1.20 -16.26
C ALA A 74 -3.38 -1.34 -17.74
N PHE A 75 -3.02 -2.55 -18.17
CA PHE A 75 -2.66 -2.83 -19.56
C PHE A 75 -2.88 -4.31 -19.88
N THR A 76 -3.04 -4.61 -21.17
CA THR A 76 -3.21 -5.98 -21.69
C THR A 76 -1.88 -6.55 -22.15
N LEU A 77 -1.78 -7.88 -22.09
CA LEU A 77 -0.70 -8.66 -22.71
C LEU A 77 -1.34 -9.75 -23.57
N ALA A 78 -0.73 -10.02 -24.72
CA ALA A 78 -1.00 -11.22 -25.51
C ALA A 78 -0.03 -12.35 -25.09
N ASP A 79 -0.38 -13.59 -25.44
CA ASP A 79 0.47 -14.78 -25.30
C ASP A 79 1.02 -15.07 -23.88
N PRO A 80 0.18 -15.55 -22.93
CA PRO A 80 -1.27 -15.74 -23.03
C PRO A 80 -2.04 -14.43 -22.74
N TYR A 81 -3.31 -14.38 -23.13
CA TYR A 81 -4.17 -13.22 -22.87
C TYR A 81 -4.28 -12.91 -21.39
N ARG A 82 -3.79 -11.72 -21.02
CA ARG A 82 -3.78 -11.23 -19.65
C ARG A 82 -4.15 -9.77 -19.59
N VAL A 83 -4.69 -9.38 -18.44
CA VAL A 83 -4.69 -7.98 -18.00
C VAL A 83 -3.84 -7.87 -16.76
N VAL A 84 -2.99 -6.85 -16.71
CA VAL A 84 -2.13 -6.55 -15.58
C VAL A 84 -2.54 -5.20 -15.00
N VAL A 85 -2.68 -5.15 -13.69
CA VAL A 85 -2.95 -3.94 -12.91
C VAL A 85 -1.81 -3.73 -11.93
N ASP A 86 -1.02 -2.70 -12.18
CA ASP A 86 0.07 -2.23 -11.31
C ASP A 86 -0.47 -1.19 -10.34
N VAL A 87 -0.25 -1.45 -9.05
CA VAL A 87 -0.72 -0.63 -7.94
C VAL A 87 0.45 -0.35 -6.99
N PRO A 88 0.39 0.71 -6.16
CA PRO A 88 1.27 0.81 -5.00
C PRO A 88 1.16 -0.45 -4.14
N GLN A 89 2.12 -0.66 -3.26
CA GLN A 89 2.04 -1.74 -2.29
C GLN A 89 0.74 -1.67 -1.50
N LEU A 90 -0.04 -2.75 -1.54
CA LEU A 90 -1.30 -2.91 -0.81
C LEU A 90 -1.14 -3.95 0.28
N ASN A 91 -1.88 -3.77 1.37
CA ASN A 91 -2.14 -4.82 2.33
C ASN A 91 -3.41 -5.58 1.91
N PHE A 92 -3.26 -6.73 1.27
CA PHE A 92 -4.39 -7.55 0.83
C PHE A 92 -4.98 -8.35 1.99
N GLN A 93 -6.16 -7.94 2.47
CA GLN A 93 -6.94 -8.62 3.51
C GLN A 93 -8.15 -9.33 2.91
N LEU A 94 -7.91 -10.10 1.85
CA LEU A 94 -8.96 -10.80 1.10
C LEU A 94 -9.26 -12.16 1.74
N ARG A 95 -10.50 -12.63 1.56
CA ARG A 95 -10.89 -13.98 2.00
C ARG A 95 -10.00 -15.05 1.32
N PRO A 96 -9.70 -16.17 1.99
CA PRO A 96 -8.98 -17.28 1.37
C PRO A 96 -9.68 -17.74 0.07
N GLY A 97 -8.89 -17.99 -0.98
CA GLY A 97 -9.39 -18.44 -2.28
C GLY A 97 -9.91 -17.33 -3.21
N VAL A 98 -9.94 -16.07 -2.78
CA VAL A 98 -10.23 -14.97 -3.71
C VAL A 98 -9.25 -15.00 -4.88
N GLY A 99 -9.77 -14.92 -6.11
CA GLY A 99 -8.99 -15.00 -7.34
C GLY A 99 -8.88 -16.38 -7.98
N THR A 100 -9.22 -17.46 -7.27
CA THR A 100 -9.14 -18.83 -7.84
C THR A 100 -10.34 -19.17 -8.72
N SER A 101 -11.49 -18.53 -8.49
CA SER A 101 -12.71 -18.74 -9.27
C SER A 101 -12.94 -17.56 -10.20
N GLY A 102 -12.85 -17.81 -11.51
CA GLY A 102 -13.14 -16.84 -12.56
C GLY A 102 -14.63 -16.56 -12.77
N ARG A 103 -14.91 -15.60 -13.64
CA ARG A 103 -16.23 -15.28 -14.18
C ARG A 103 -16.06 -14.55 -15.51
N GLY A 104 -16.91 -14.89 -16.47
CA GLY A 104 -16.95 -14.24 -17.78
C GLY A 104 -15.62 -14.35 -18.51
N LEU A 105 -15.04 -13.20 -18.86
CA LEU A 105 -13.76 -13.08 -19.56
C LEU A 105 -12.54 -13.43 -18.69
N VAL A 106 -12.69 -13.52 -17.37
CA VAL A 106 -11.59 -13.82 -16.43
C VAL A 106 -11.64 -15.28 -16.00
N LYS A 107 -10.59 -16.06 -16.31
CA LYS A 107 -10.43 -17.45 -15.84
C LYS A 107 -10.09 -17.50 -14.35
N ALA A 108 -9.15 -16.66 -13.94
CA ALA A 108 -8.66 -16.50 -12.58
C ALA A 108 -7.88 -15.18 -12.49
N PHE A 109 -7.60 -14.72 -11.28
CA PHE A 109 -6.62 -13.66 -11.08
C PHE A 109 -5.75 -13.93 -9.87
N ARG A 110 -4.53 -13.40 -9.92
CA ARG A 110 -3.54 -13.47 -8.86
C ARG A 110 -3.18 -12.06 -8.43
N TYR A 111 -2.84 -11.91 -7.16
CA TYR A 111 -2.44 -10.63 -6.60
C TYR A 111 -1.31 -10.82 -5.59
N GLY A 112 -0.54 -9.76 -5.38
CA GLY A 112 0.47 -9.75 -4.33
C GLY A 112 1.55 -8.72 -4.57
N LEU A 113 2.55 -8.77 -3.69
CA LEU A 113 3.77 -7.98 -3.80
C LEU A 113 4.58 -8.46 -5.01
N VAL A 114 5.06 -7.52 -5.82
CA VAL A 114 6.01 -7.79 -6.89
C VAL A 114 7.40 -7.24 -6.58
N MET A 115 7.45 -6.16 -5.81
CA MET A 115 8.67 -5.54 -5.31
C MET A 115 8.34 -4.67 -4.09
N PRO A 116 9.31 -4.28 -3.26
CA PRO A 116 9.07 -3.29 -2.20
C PRO A 116 8.42 -2.02 -2.76
N GLY A 117 7.29 -1.60 -2.19
CA GLY A 117 6.52 -0.44 -2.64
C GLY A 117 5.55 -0.69 -3.80
N GLY A 118 5.54 -1.88 -4.40
CA GLY A 118 4.69 -2.22 -5.55
C GLY A 118 3.93 -3.54 -5.39
N SER A 119 2.65 -3.53 -5.76
CA SER A 119 1.82 -4.74 -5.89
C SER A 119 1.28 -4.86 -7.31
N ARG A 120 0.90 -6.06 -7.69
CA ARG A 120 0.34 -6.35 -9.01
C ARG A 120 -0.84 -7.29 -8.88
N ILE A 121 -1.84 -7.05 -9.71
CA ILE A 121 -2.95 -7.98 -9.95
C ILE A 121 -2.85 -8.43 -11.41
N VAL A 122 -2.85 -9.73 -11.64
CA VAL A 122 -2.76 -10.33 -12.98
C VAL A 122 -4.00 -11.18 -13.20
N PHE A 123 -4.79 -10.81 -14.20
CA PHE A 123 -5.95 -11.56 -14.67
C PHE A 123 -5.52 -12.46 -15.82
N ASP A 124 -5.75 -13.76 -15.69
CA ASP A 124 -5.64 -14.71 -16.80
C ASP A 124 -7.00 -14.76 -17.51
N LEU A 125 -7.05 -14.50 -18.81
CA LEU A 125 -8.29 -14.32 -19.55
C LEU A 125 -8.73 -15.56 -20.32
N THR A 126 -10.03 -15.66 -20.60
CA THR A 126 -10.62 -16.75 -21.41
C THR A 126 -10.24 -16.62 -22.88
N GLY A 127 -10.16 -15.40 -23.39
CA GLY A 127 -9.76 -15.05 -24.75
C GLY A 127 -9.26 -13.60 -24.86
N PRO A 128 -9.13 -13.06 -26.08
CA PRO A 128 -8.82 -11.65 -26.31
C PRO A 128 -9.85 -10.73 -25.63
N ALA A 129 -9.38 -9.70 -24.94
CA ALA A 129 -10.23 -8.66 -24.36
C ALA A 129 -9.49 -7.32 -24.35
N LYS A 130 -10.26 -6.23 -24.33
CA LYS A 130 -9.78 -4.85 -24.14
C LYS A 130 -10.25 -4.32 -22.79
N ILE A 131 -9.52 -3.35 -22.26
CA ILE A 131 -9.95 -2.59 -21.08
C ILE A 131 -10.90 -1.50 -21.57
N SER A 132 -12.20 -1.63 -21.26
CA SER A 132 -13.22 -0.63 -21.62
C SER A 132 -13.34 0.48 -20.57
N ASN A 133 -12.98 0.19 -19.32
CA ASN A 133 -12.91 1.18 -18.26
C ASN A 133 -11.86 0.80 -17.20
N SER A 134 -11.16 1.80 -16.66
CA SER A 134 -10.26 1.64 -15.53
C SER A 134 -10.29 2.91 -14.68
N SER A 135 -10.88 2.84 -13.48
CA SER A 135 -11.03 4.01 -12.62
C SER A 135 -10.90 3.64 -11.13
N VAL A 136 -10.63 4.66 -10.31
CA VAL A 136 -10.77 4.58 -8.85
C VAL A 136 -11.88 5.53 -8.44
N LEU A 137 -12.87 4.99 -7.74
CA LEU A 137 -13.98 5.74 -7.16
C LEU A 137 -13.63 6.09 -5.70
N GLU A 138 -13.95 7.31 -5.30
CA GLU A 138 -13.86 7.72 -3.90
C GLU A 138 -14.91 6.98 -3.05
N ALA A 139 -14.65 6.93 -1.74
CA ALA A 139 -15.63 6.44 -0.79
C ALA A 139 -16.85 7.37 -0.77
N ALA A 140 -18.04 6.80 -0.93
CA ALA A 140 -19.29 7.56 -1.01
C ALA A 140 -20.47 6.69 -0.58
N ASN A 141 -21.51 7.30 0.00
CA ASN A 141 -22.76 6.63 0.37
C ASN A 141 -22.56 5.37 1.25
N GLY A 142 -21.60 5.43 2.18
CA GLY A 142 -21.25 4.29 3.04
C GLY A 142 -20.49 3.15 2.35
N GLN A 143 -20.11 3.31 1.08
CA GLN A 143 -19.27 2.37 0.35
C GLN A 143 -17.80 2.80 0.42
N PRO A 144 -16.85 1.84 0.47
CA PRO A 144 -15.42 2.14 0.47
C PRO A 144 -14.97 2.73 -0.87
N ALA A 145 -13.71 3.21 -0.91
CA ALA A 145 -13.08 3.53 -2.18
C ALA A 145 -12.96 2.25 -3.03
N ARG A 146 -13.02 2.37 -4.35
CA ARG A 146 -13.08 1.19 -5.24
C ARG A 146 -12.22 1.37 -6.47
N LEU A 147 -11.30 0.44 -6.71
CA LEU A 147 -10.71 0.28 -8.03
C LEU A 147 -11.66 -0.56 -8.88
N VAL A 148 -12.09 -0.03 -10.01
CA VAL A 148 -12.98 -0.68 -10.96
C VAL A 148 -12.25 -0.88 -12.27
N LEU A 149 -12.23 -2.13 -12.74
CA LEU A 149 -11.70 -2.51 -14.04
C LEU A 149 -12.81 -3.20 -14.84
N GLU A 150 -13.11 -2.71 -16.03
CA GLU A 150 -14.06 -3.34 -16.94
C GLU A 150 -13.33 -3.86 -18.18
N LEU A 151 -13.63 -5.10 -18.52
CA LEU A 151 -13.14 -5.80 -19.68
C LEU A 151 -14.30 -6.04 -20.65
N GLU A 152 -14.02 -5.91 -21.93
CA GLU A 152 -14.93 -6.21 -23.01
C GLU A 152 -14.24 -7.15 -24.00
N GLU A 153 -14.96 -8.13 -24.51
CA GLU A 153 -14.49 -9.03 -25.56
C GLU A 153 -14.05 -8.21 -26.79
N VAL A 154 -13.02 -8.69 -27.49
CA VAL A 154 -12.50 -8.07 -28.72
C VAL A 154 -13.04 -8.78 -29.94
#